data_AF-A0A814HZH8-F1
#
_entry.id   AF-A0A814HZH8-F1
#
_cell.length_a   1.000
_cell.length_b   1.000
_cell.length_c   1.000
_cell.angle_alpha   90.00
_cell.angle_beta   90.00
_cell.angle_gamma   90.00
#
_symmetry.space_group_name_H-M   'P 1'
#
loop_
_entity.id
_entity.type
_entity.pdbx_description
1 polymer ?
#
loop_
_entity_poly.entity_id
_entity_poly.type
_entity_poly.pdbx_seq_one_letter_code
_entity_poly.pdbx_strand_id
1 'polypeptide(L)'
;MWSHAKEALISSTCILNAPFCDRRPLIKLANDLNGPRMRLLHWSQIEQEKRIPHSDENLAVDAIKGIDSYGAGKCEIFMVSHRWLRSRLDPTEAHPDSVDNIKAKVLNEFSLWRRRWVLEQHGFLPEIFYWIDFCCIDQHDTTSALPLLPLWVTCCERFLRLETEDYSERAWCRLESLLSYVFQFANHHTVIKLDFKCPTTWPYYGTKTKAIILDPSDGKFTDQQDMARVEPIIELAMIIASVKNKQNVELGKSTITCFLL
;
A
#
# COMPACT_ATOMS: atom_id res chain seq x y z
N MET A 1 8.78 -18.58 8.98
CA MET A 1 7.92 -17.67 8.20
C MET A 1 8.73 -16.84 7.21
N TRP A 2 9.77 -16.12 7.64
CA TRP A 2 10.67 -15.35 6.75
C TRP A 2 11.24 -16.15 5.57
N SER A 3 11.74 -17.37 5.81
CA SER A 3 12.23 -18.28 4.76
C SER A 3 11.15 -18.56 3.71
N HIS A 4 9.95 -18.94 4.15
CA HIS A 4 8.84 -19.23 3.25
C HIS A 4 8.37 -17.98 2.49
N ALA A 5 8.36 -16.80 3.12
CA ALA A 5 8.01 -15.55 2.44
C ALA A 5 9.01 -15.22 1.33
N LYS A 6 10.32 -15.39 1.62
CA LYS A 6 11.39 -15.25 0.64
C LYS A 6 11.23 -16.23 -0.52
N GLU A 7 11.02 -17.52 -0.23
CA GLU A 7 10.79 -18.57 -1.23
C GLU A 7 9.57 -18.26 -2.10
N ALA A 8 8.48 -17.79 -1.51
CA ALA A 8 7.28 -17.39 -2.23
C ALA A 8 7.56 -16.22 -3.19
N LEU A 9 8.28 -15.18 -2.75
CA LEU A 9 8.59 -14.00 -3.58
C LEU A 9 9.47 -14.35 -4.80
N ILE A 10 10.40 -15.29 -4.67
CA ILE A 10 11.27 -15.72 -5.77
C ILE A 10 10.66 -16.87 -6.59
N SER A 11 9.50 -17.38 -6.20
CA SER A 11 8.84 -18.48 -6.92
C SER A 11 8.41 -18.06 -8.32
N SER A 12 8.38 -19.01 -9.24
CA SER A 12 7.83 -18.79 -10.59
C SER A 12 6.38 -18.32 -10.53
N THR A 13 5.59 -18.79 -9.55
CA THR A 13 4.21 -18.35 -9.34
C THR A 13 4.14 -16.84 -9.08
N CYS A 14 4.96 -16.32 -8.18
CA CYS A 14 5.02 -14.88 -7.90
C CYS A 14 5.45 -14.09 -9.14
N ILE A 15 6.56 -14.49 -9.76
CA ILE A 15 7.15 -13.79 -10.92
C ILE A 15 6.20 -13.77 -12.11
N LEU A 16 5.56 -14.91 -12.41
CA LEU A 16 4.63 -15.03 -13.54
C LEU A 16 3.33 -14.29 -13.27
N ASN A 17 2.82 -14.28 -12.03
CA ASN A 17 1.52 -13.66 -11.73
C ASN A 17 1.61 -12.16 -11.42
N ALA A 18 2.76 -11.64 -11.00
CA ALA A 18 2.97 -10.21 -10.68
C ALA A 18 2.47 -9.25 -11.79
N PRO A 19 2.62 -9.53 -13.10
CA PRO A 19 2.18 -8.61 -14.15
C PRO A 19 0.68 -8.62 -14.48
N PHE A 20 -0.10 -9.57 -13.97
CA PHE A 20 -1.52 -9.71 -14.33
C PHE A 20 -2.44 -8.88 -13.43
N CYS A 21 -3.58 -8.42 -13.97
CA CYS A 21 -4.56 -7.66 -13.20
C CYS A 21 -5.30 -8.52 -12.15
N ASP A 22 -5.42 -9.83 -12.38
CA ASP A 22 -6.03 -10.71 -11.38
C ASP A 22 -5.02 -11.03 -10.27
N ARG A 23 -5.24 -10.46 -9.09
CA ARG A 23 -4.36 -10.60 -7.93
C ARG A 23 -4.61 -11.85 -7.10
N ARG A 24 -5.69 -12.59 -7.35
CA ARG A 24 -6.07 -13.78 -6.56
C ARG A 24 -4.96 -14.84 -6.50
N PRO A 25 -4.18 -15.15 -7.56
CA PRO A 25 -3.07 -16.10 -7.47
C PRO A 25 -1.99 -15.68 -6.48
N LEU A 26 -1.62 -14.39 -6.46
CA LEU A 26 -0.61 -13.85 -5.52
C LEU A 26 -1.15 -13.82 -4.09
N ILE A 27 -2.40 -13.43 -3.92
CA ILE A 27 -3.07 -13.41 -2.62
C ILE A 27 -3.18 -14.83 -2.06
N LYS A 28 -3.51 -15.81 -2.90
CA LYS A 28 -3.53 -17.22 -2.50
C LYS A 28 -2.14 -17.69 -2.07
N LEU A 29 -1.11 -17.39 -2.85
CA LEU A 29 0.27 -17.69 -2.49
C LEU A 29 0.65 -17.11 -1.12
N ALA A 30 0.29 -15.85 -0.84
CA ALA A 30 0.54 -15.22 0.45
C ALA A 30 -0.25 -15.89 1.60
N ASN A 31 -1.52 -16.18 1.37
CA ASN A 31 -2.42 -16.79 2.37
C ASN A 31 -2.03 -18.25 2.71
N ASP A 32 -1.34 -18.95 1.81
CA ASP A 32 -0.90 -20.34 2.01
C ASP A 32 0.33 -20.45 2.96
N LEU A 33 0.92 -19.33 3.40
CA LEU A 33 2.13 -19.31 4.25
C LEU A 33 1.90 -19.47 5.78
N ASN A 34 0.73 -19.97 6.19
CA ASN A 34 0.34 -20.15 7.60
C ASN A 34 0.45 -18.87 8.46
N GLY A 35 0.35 -17.69 7.86
CA GLY A 35 0.23 -16.40 8.56
C GLY A 35 -1.17 -15.81 8.44
N PRO A 36 -1.38 -14.55 8.88
CA PRO A 36 -2.66 -13.89 8.72
C PRO A 36 -3.04 -13.77 7.25
N ARG A 37 -4.34 -13.93 6.96
CA ARG A 37 -4.86 -13.79 5.61
C ARG A 37 -4.86 -12.32 5.20
N MET A 38 -4.58 -12.03 3.94
CA MET A 38 -4.68 -10.66 3.41
C MET A 38 -6.12 -10.18 3.48
N ARG A 39 -6.32 -8.99 4.07
CA ARG A 39 -7.60 -8.29 4.13
C ARG A 39 -7.54 -7.01 3.30
N LEU A 40 -8.71 -6.53 2.88
CA LEU A 40 -8.87 -5.32 2.08
C LEU A 40 -10.05 -4.50 2.57
N LEU A 41 -9.90 -3.18 2.64
CA LEU A 41 -10.98 -2.25 2.94
C LEU A 41 -11.57 -1.70 1.64
N HIS A 42 -12.85 -1.93 1.40
CA HIS A 42 -13.54 -1.36 0.25
C HIS A 42 -13.69 0.16 0.41
N TRP A 43 -13.53 0.93 -0.67
CA TRP A 43 -13.57 2.40 -0.61
C TRP A 43 -14.87 2.95 0.00
N SER A 44 -16.01 2.28 -0.25
CA SER A 44 -17.31 2.70 0.30
C SER A 44 -17.38 2.62 1.82
N GLN A 45 -16.54 1.81 2.47
CA GLN A 45 -16.47 1.75 3.93
C GLN A 45 -15.84 3.04 4.51
N ILE A 46 -14.82 3.60 3.85
CA ILE A 46 -14.26 4.91 4.24
C ILE A 46 -15.29 6.02 4.02
N GLU A 47 -16.09 5.91 2.96
CA GLU A 47 -17.19 6.83 2.70
C GLU A 47 -18.28 6.72 3.76
N GLN A 48 -18.66 5.51 4.17
CA GLN A 48 -19.69 5.28 5.18
C GLN A 48 -19.23 5.74 6.57
N GLU A 49 -18.05 5.28 7.00
CA GLU A 49 -17.54 5.51 8.36
C GLU A 49 -16.96 6.92 8.56
N LYS A 50 -16.65 7.63 7.47
CA LYS A 50 -16.01 8.97 7.48
C LYS A 50 -14.70 9.01 8.29
N ARG A 51 -14.04 7.86 8.44
CA ARG A 51 -12.75 7.64 9.10
C ARG A 51 -12.10 6.37 8.54
N ILE A 52 -10.83 6.14 8.89
CA ILE A 52 -10.17 4.85 8.66
C ILE A 52 -10.55 3.94 9.84
N PRO A 53 -11.23 2.81 9.64
CA PRO A 53 -11.60 1.93 10.74
C PRO A 53 -10.38 1.17 11.29
N HIS A 54 -10.45 0.79 12.56
CA HIS A 54 -9.49 -0.09 13.19
C HIS A 54 -9.74 -1.56 12.77
N SER A 55 -8.70 -2.39 12.84
CA SER A 55 -8.75 -3.80 12.40
C SER A 55 -9.76 -4.70 13.14
N ASP A 56 -10.06 -4.39 14.41
CA ASP A 56 -10.99 -5.15 15.27
C ASP A 56 -12.47 -4.89 14.93
N GLU A 57 -12.76 -3.81 14.21
CA GLU A 57 -14.11 -3.49 13.72
C GLU A 57 -14.54 -4.38 12.56
N ASN A 58 -13.61 -5.17 12.02
CA ASN A 58 -13.86 -6.20 11.00
C ASN A 58 -14.51 -5.68 9.70
N LEU A 59 -14.34 -4.40 9.37
CA LEU A 59 -14.84 -3.81 8.12
C LEU A 59 -13.97 -4.14 6.90
N ALA A 60 -12.71 -4.52 7.11
CA ALA A 60 -11.87 -5.08 6.05
C ALA A 60 -12.26 -6.55 5.78
N VAL A 61 -12.47 -6.90 4.52
CA VAL A 61 -12.89 -8.24 4.09
C VAL A 61 -11.69 -9.10 3.69
N ASP A 62 -11.86 -10.43 3.67
CA ASP A 62 -10.88 -11.32 3.03
C ASP A 62 -10.67 -10.89 1.58
N ALA A 63 -9.41 -10.74 1.17
CA ALA A 63 -9.06 -10.14 -0.10
C ALA A 63 -9.61 -10.92 -1.31
N ILE A 64 -9.61 -12.25 -1.29
CA ILE A 64 -10.14 -13.07 -2.38
C ILE A 64 -11.66 -12.90 -2.45
N LYS A 65 -12.36 -12.99 -1.32
CA LYS A 65 -13.81 -12.79 -1.27
C LYS A 65 -14.23 -11.40 -1.74
N GLY A 66 -13.46 -10.37 -1.36
CA GLY A 66 -13.67 -9.00 -1.82
C GLY A 66 -13.56 -8.89 -3.34
N ILE A 67 -12.52 -9.45 -3.94
CA ILE A 67 -12.33 -9.48 -5.39
C ILE A 67 -13.46 -10.28 -6.08
N ASP A 68 -13.82 -11.45 -5.57
CA ASP A 68 -14.85 -12.30 -6.16
C ASP A 68 -16.24 -11.65 -6.16
N SER A 69 -16.51 -10.78 -5.18
CA SER A 69 -17.80 -10.07 -5.07
C SER A 69 -18.06 -9.08 -6.21
N TYR A 70 -17.01 -8.55 -6.84
CA TYR A 70 -17.10 -7.55 -7.92
C TYR A 70 -16.51 -8.02 -9.26
N GLY A 71 -15.70 -9.07 -9.22
CA GLY A 71 -14.95 -9.61 -10.35
C GLY A 71 -13.58 -8.94 -10.52
N ALA A 72 -12.53 -9.76 -10.65
CA ALA A 72 -11.13 -9.31 -10.72
C ALA A 72 -10.86 -8.22 -11.77
N GLY A 73 -11.51 -8.28 -12.94
CA GLY A 73 -11.34 -7.28 -14.00
C GLY A 73 -11.87 -5.88 -13.67
N LYS A 74 -12.60 -5.72 -12.55
CA LYS A 74 -13.11 -4.43 -12.08
C LYS A 74 -12.44 -3.95 -10.79
N CYS A 75 -11.65 -4.79 -10.12
CA CYS A 75 -11.05 -4.43 -8.84
C CYS A 75 -9.67 -3.81 -9.03
N GLU A 76 -9.42 -2.66 -8.40
CA GLU A 76 -8.09 -2.11 -8.23
C GLU A 76 -7.70 -2.13 -6.75
N ILE A 77 -6.51 -2.64 -6.45
CA ILE A 77 -5.98 -2.73 -5.08
C ILE A 77 -4.85 -1.73 -4.91
N PHE A 78 -5.04 -0.77 -4.02
CA PHE A 78 -4.05 0.22 -3.66
C PHE A 78 -3.42 -0.12 -2.32
N MET A 79 -2.11 -0.27 -2.29
CA MET A 79 -1.35 -0.13 -1.05
C MET A 79 -1.35 1.35 -0.68
N VAL A 80 -1.87 1.68 0.50
CA VAL A 80 -1.85 3.05 1.01
C VAL A 80 -0.69 3.19 1.98
N SER A 81 0.29 4.03 1.63
CA SER A 81 1.41 4.35 2.49
C SER A 81 1.24 5.74 3.08
N HIS A 82 1.37 5.84 4.40
CA HIS A 82 1.18 7.07 5.15
C HIS A 82 1.88 7.02 6.52
N ARG A 83 2.27 8.17 7.06
CA ARG A 83 2.70 8.26 8.47
C ARG A 83 1.49 8.15 9.42
N TRP A 84 1.67 7.88 10.70
CA TRP A 84 0.57 8.02 11.68
C TRP A 84 0.44 9.46 12.15
N LEU A 85 -0.76 10.08 12.12
CA LEU A 85 -0.95 11.48 12.56
C LEU A 85 -1.17 11.62 14.07
N ARG A 86 -1.73 10.61 14.72
CA ARG A 86 -1.83 10.52 16.18
C ARG A 86 -0.88 9.44 16.69
N SER A 87 -0.17 9.74 17.77
CA SER A 87 0.91 8.89 18.26
C SER A 87 0.39 7.53 18.74
N ARG A 88 1.08 6.44 18.37
CA ARG A 88 0.78 5.10 18.90
C ARG A 88 1.19 4.93 20.37
N LEU A 89 1.98 5.85 20.92
CA LEU A 89 2.47 5.78 22.30
C LEU A 89 1.36 5.93 23.34
N ASP A 90 0.26 6.59 22.99
CA ASP A 90 -0.97 6.62 23.79
C ASP A 90 -2.02 5.76 23.08
N PRO A 91 -2.32 4.54 23.58
CA PRO A 91 -3.32 3.66 22.98
C PRO A 91 -4.72 4.27 22.87
N THR A 92 -5.05 5.26 23.69
CA THR A 92 -6.38 5.90 23.69
C THR A 92 -6.54 6.92 22.57
N GLU A 93 -5.43 7.48 22.08
CA GLU A 93 -5.42 8.44 20.98
C GLU A 93 -4.84 7.85 19.68
N ALA A 94 -4.19 6.69 19.76
CA ALA A 94 -3.49 5.99 18.70
C ALA A 94 -4.37 5.81 17.45
N HIS A 95 -4.01 6.52 16.39
CA HIS A 95 -4.73 6.41 15.12
C HIS A 95 -3.87 6.94 13.96
N PRO A 96 -3.95 6.32 12.77
CA PRO A 96 -3.16 6.77 11.63
C PRO A 96 -3.61 8.14 11.10
N ASP A 97 -4.86 8.49 11.31
CA ASP A 97 -5.49 9.74 10.85
C ASP A 97 -5.50 10.84 11.92
N SER A 98 -5.78 12.08 11.53
CA SER A 98 -5.98 13.22 12.43
C SER A 98 -7.28 13.07 13.24
N VAL A 99 -7.51 13.99 14.18
CA VAL A 99 -8.75 14.05 14.96
C VAL A 99 -9.97 14.34 14.07
N ASP A 100 -9.77 15.10 12.98
CA ASP A 100 -10.80 15.46 12.02
C ASP A 100 -10.87 14.50 10.81
N ASN A 101 -10.19 13.35 10.88
CA ASN A 101 -10.18 12.30 9.86
C ASN A 101 -9.80 12.79 8.45
N ILE A 102 -8.74 13.60 8.35
CA ILE A 102 -8.35 14.25 7.10
C ILE A 102 -7.94 13.24 6.01
N LYS A 103 -7.32 12.12 6.39
CA LYS A 103 -6.92 11.07 5.44
C LYS A 103 -8.11 10.32 4.88
N ALA A 104 -9.08 9.97 5.72
CA ALA A 104 -10.32 9.38 5.25
C ALA A 104 -11.03 10.30 4.25
N LYS A 105 -11.06 11.62 4.51
CA LYS A 105 -11.60 12.61 3.59
C LYS A 105 -10.86 12.59 2.24
N VAL A 106 -9.53 12.67 2.22
CA VAL A 106 -8.78 12.67 0.95
C VAL A 106 -8.78 11.33 0.22
N LEU A 107 -8.88 10.20 0.93
CA LEU A 107 -9.06 8.88 0.32
C LEU A 107 -10.42 8.77 -0.38
N ASN A 108 -11.48 9.37 0.18
CA ASN A 108 -12.77 9.46 -0.51
C ASN A 108 -12.67 10.32 -1.78
N GLU A 109 -12.03 11.49 -1.70
CA GLU A 109 -11.78 12.35 -2.87
C GLU A 109 -10.96 11.63 -3.95
N PHE A 110 -9.93 10.89 -3.55
CA PHE A 110 -9.13 10.06 -4.45
C PHE A 110 -9.95 8.94 -5.10
N SER A 111 -10.82 8.28 -4.34
CA SER A 111 -11.72 7.23 -4.87
C SER A 111 -12.62 7.79 -5.96
N LEU A 112 -13.21 8.97 -5.73
CA LEU A 112 -14.05 9.66 -6.71
C LEU A 112 -13.26 10.02 -7.97
N TRP A 113 -12.08 10.62 -7.81
CA TRP A 113 -11.19 10.96 -8.92
C TRP A 113 -10.82 9.71 -9.74
N ARG A 114 -10.39 8.63 -9.08
CA ARG A 114 -9.91 7.41 -9.74
C ARG A 114 -11.04 6.70 -10.48
N ARG A 115 -12.21 6.59 -9.86
CA ARG A 115 -13.40 6.00 -10.50
C ARG A 115 -13.82 6.79 -11.73
N ARG A 116 -13.86 8.12 -11.65
CA ARG A 116 -14.11 9.00 -12.80
C ARG A 116 -13.04 8.81 -13.87
N TRP A 117 -11.77 8.78 -13.48
CA TRP A 117 -10.66 8.59 -14.42
C TRP A 117 -10.79 7.31 -15.23
N VAL A 118 -11.03 6.17 -14.56
CA VAL A 118 -11.17 4.88 -15.24
C VAL A 118 -12.43 4.83 -16.10
N LEU A 119 -13.55 5.40 -15.64
CA LEU A 119 -14.76 5.48 -16.45
C LEU A 119 -14.52 6.24 -17.76
N GLU A 120 -13.90 7.42 -17.68
CA GLU A 120 -13.66 8.28 -18.83
C GLU A 120 -12.60 7.71 -19.78
N GLN A 121 -11.56 7.04 -19.26
CA GLN A 121 -10.45 6.51 -20.07
C GLN A 121 -10.68 5.08 -20.59
N HIS A 122 -11.48 4.28 -19.88
CA HIS A 122 -11.60 2.84 -20.12
C HIS A 122 -13.06 2.36 -20.20
N GLY A 123 -14.05 3.21 -19.96
CA GLY A 123 -15.46 2.89 -20.17
C GLY A 123 -16.09 1.99 -19.10
N PHE A 124 -15.48 1.85 -17.92
CA PHE A 124 -16.05 1.10 -16.80
C PHE A 124 -15.79 1.76 -15.45
N LEU A 125 -16.63 1.47 -14.45
CA LEU A 125 -16.42 1.91 -13.07
C LEU A 125 -15.62 0.84 -12.30
N PRO A 126 -14.42 1.18 -11.78
CA PRO A 126 -13.63 0.25 -11.00
C PRO A 126 -14.10 0.23 -9.54
N GLU A 127 -13.98 -0.92 -8.89
CA GLU A 127 -14.12 -1.05 -7.44
C GLU A 127 -12.75 -0.97 -6.79
N ILE A 128 -12.61 0.00 -5.89
CA ILE A 128 -11.34 0.32 -5.26
C ILE A 128 -11.27 -0.35 -3.90
N PHE A 129 -10.21 -1.11 -3.71
CA PHE A 129 -9.82 -1.67 -2.43
C PHE A 129 -8.54 -1.03 -1.93
N TYR A 130 -8.53 -0.69 -0.65
CA TYR A 130 -7.36 -0.21 0.06
C TYR A 130 -6.78 -1.32 0.92
N TRP A 131 -5.49 -1.54 0.78
CA TRP A 131 -4.70 -2.19 1.80
C TRP A 131 -4.05 -1.08 2.64
N ILE A 132 -4.56 -0.90 3.86
CA ILE A 132 -4.06 0.03 4.88
C ILE A 132 -3.68 -0.81 6.09
N ASP A 133 -2.45 -0.67 6.56
CA ASP A 133 -1.90 -1.46 7.67
C ASP A 133 -2.85 -1.49 8.88
N PHE A 134 -3.36 -0.33 9.29
CA PHE A 134 -4.20 -0.14 10.47
C PHE A 134 -5.51 -0.93 10.46
N CYS A 135 -6.14 -1.09 9.28
CA CYS A 135 -7.43 -1.77 9.17
C CYS A 135 -7.31 -3.20 8.60
N CYS A 136 -6.20 -3.51 7.92
CA CYS A 136 -6.00 -4.79 7.25
C CYS A 136 -5.10 -5.75 8.05
N ILE A 137 -4.28 -5.24 8.97
CA ILE A 137 -3.45 -6.03 9.88
C ILE A 137 -4.08 -5.99 11.27
N ASP A 138 -4.12 -7.14 11.94
CA ASP A 138 -4.51 -7.20 13.35
C ASP A 138 -3.57 -6.33 14.20
N GLN A 139 -4.08 -5.21 14.70
CA GLN A 139 -3.28 -4.26 15.49
C GLN A 139 -2.89 -4.82 16.86
N HIS A 140 -3.52 -5.91 17.31
CA HIS A 140 -3.14 -6.63 18.52
C HIS A 140 -2.00 -7.63 18.30
N ASP A 141 -1.78 -8.08 17.06
CA ASP A 141 -0.63 -8.91 16.67
C ASP A 141 -0.08 -8.50 15.29
N THR A 142 0.67 -7.40 15.29
CA THR A 142 1.36 -6.95 14.07
C THR A 142 2.57 -7.83 13.73
N THR A 143 3.09 -8.62 14.67
CA THR A 143 4.35 -9.35 14.48
C THR A 143 4.20 -10.51 13.52
N SER A 144 3.07 -11.24 13.56
CA SER A 144 2.79 -12.32 12.61
C SER A 144 2.61 -11.83 11.17
N ALA A 145 2.28 -10.56 10.99
CA ALA A 145 2.06 -9.92 9.69
C ALA A 145 3.34 -9.43 9.00
N LEU A 146 4.38 -9.06 9.76
CA LEU A 146 5.60 -8.45 9.23
C LEU A 146 6.30 -9.27 8.12
N PRO A 147 6.48 -10.60 8.25
CA PRO A 147 7.12 -11.39 7.20
C PRO A 147 6.31 -11.43 5.89
N LEU A 148 5.01 -11.17 5.94
CA LEU A 148 4.11 -11.19 4.79
C LEU A 148 4.02 -9.83 4.09
N LEU A 149 4.52 -8.76 4.69
CA LEU A 149 4.40 -7.41 4.15
C LEU A 149 4.87 -7.32 2.69
N PRO A 150 6.07 -7.81 2.29
CA PRO A 150 6.49 -7.76 0.88
C PRO A 150 5.55 -8.51 -0.08
N LEU A 151 4.97 -9.63 0.37
CA LEU A 151 4.01 -10.40 -0.43
C LEU A 151 2.70 -9.64 -0.59
N TRP A 152 2.19 -9.01 0.46
CA TRP A 152 0.99 -8.17 0.38
C TRP A 152 1.21 -6.93 -0.49
N VAL A 153 2.41 -6.32 -0.44
CA VAL A 153 2.79 -5.28 -1.39
C VAL A 153 2.74 -5.79 -2.83
N THR A 154 3.26 -6.99 -3.09
CA THR A 154 3.19 -7.66 -4.42
C THR A 154 1.76 -7.92 -4.87
N CYS A 155 0.84 -8.18 -3.93
CA CYS A 155 -0.58 -8.40 -4.21
C CYS A 155 -1.32 -7.10 -4.57
N CYS A 156 -0.77 -5.94 -4.23
CA CYS A 156 -1.35 -4.64 -4.57
C CYS A 156 -0.93 -4.22 -5.98
N GLU A 157 -1.85 -3.61 -6.71
CA GLU A 157 -1.59 -3.19 -8.10
C GLU A 157 -0.81 -1.88 -8.17
N ARG A 158 -1.11 -0.99 -7.23
CA ARG A 158 -0.71 0.41 -7.23
C ARG A 158 -0.30 0.84 -5.83
N PHE A 159 0.53 1.87 -5.80
CA PHE A 159 0.96 2.56 -4.59
C PHE A 159 0.30 3.92 -4.51
N LEU A 160 -0.45 4.16 -3.45
CA LEU A 160 -1.00 5.46 -3.10
C LEU A 160 -0.25 6.01 -1.89
N ARG A 161 0.44 7.13 -2.08
CA ARG A 161 1.13 7.86 -1.03
C ARG A 161 0.27 9.01 -0.52
N LEU A 162 -0.01 9.03 0.78
CA LEU A 162 -0.56 10.21 1.46
C LEU A 162 0.60 11.06 1.96
N GLU A 163 0.93 12.10 1.20
CA GLU A 163 2.11 12.94 1.46
C GLU A 163 1.84 13.93 2.60
N THR A 164 2.72 13.88 3.59
CA THR A 164 2.91 14.91 4.63
C THR A 164 4.30 15.50 4.49
N GLU A 165 4.55 16.67 5.08
CA GLU A 165 5.86 17.33 5.00
C GLU A 165 7.02 16.43 5.48
N ASP A 166 6.76 15.60 6.49
CA ASP A 166 7.72 14.67 7.09
C ASP A 166 7.64 13.23 6.53
N TYR A 167 6.81 12.95 5.53
CA TYR A 167 6.55 11.59 5.06
C TYR A 167 7.86 10.87 4.68
N SER A 168 8.71 11.50 3.88
CA SER A 168 9.97 10.92 3.43
C SER A 168 11.04 10.84 4.52
N GLU A 169 10.79 11.40 5.70
CA GLU A 169 11.71 11.27 6.83
C GLU A 169 11.46 10.00 7.64
N ARG A 170 10.30 9.34 7.48
CA ARG A 170 9.89 8.18 8.28
C ARG A 170 10.43 6.87 7.71
N ALA A 171 11.07 6.07 8.55
CA ALA A 171 11.67 4.79 8.14
C ALA A 171 10.66 3.83 7.49
N TRP A 172 9.50 3.61 8.13
CA TRP A 172 8.44 2.75 7.58
C TRP A 172 7.92 3.26 6.22
N CYS A 173 7.74 4.57 6.03
CA CYS A 173 7.30 5.12 4.75
C CYS A 173 8.35 4.95 3.63
N ARG A 174 9.64 5.02 3.98
CA ARG A 174 10.74 4.68 3.05
C ARG A 174 10.74 3.20 2.71
N LEU A 175 10.55 2.33 3.71
CA LEU A 175 10.45 0.88 3.50
C LEU A 175 9.31 0.54 2.55
N GLU A 176 8.12 1.10 2.76
CA GLU A 176 6.97 0.88 1.88
C GLU A 176 7.23 1.37 0.45
N SER A 177 7.90 2.52 0.30
CA SER A 177 8.33 3.02 -1.02
C SER A 177 9.36 2.10 -1.69
N LEU A 178 10.30 1.54 -0.94
CA LEU A 178 11.26 0.54 -1.42
C LEU A 178 10.53 -0.75 -1.86
N LEU A 179 9.63 -1.28 -1.02
CA LEU A 179 8.86 -2.48 -1.32
C LEU A 179 8.00 -2.29 -2.57
N SER A 180 7.34 -1.15 -2.71
CA SER A 180 6.59 -0.80 -3.91
C SER A 180 7.48 -0.78 -5.15
N TYR A 181 8.64 -0.13 -5.06
CA TYR A 181 9.60 -0.10 -6.17
C TYR A 181 10.00 -1.50 -6.61
N VAL A 182 10.35 -2.38 -5.66
CA VAL A 182 10.87 -3.72 -5.96
C VAL A 182 9.75 -4.67 -6.41
N PHE A 183 8.63 -4.71 -5.69
CA PHE A 183 7.66 -5.80 -5.77
C PHE A 183 6.37 -5.45 -6.52
N GLN A 184 5.97 -4.18 -6.63
CA GLN A 184 4.76 -3.85 -7.35
C GLN A 184 4.95 -3.84 -8.86
N PHE A 185 3.88 -4.22 -9.56
CA PHE A 185 3.80 -4.12 -11.02
C PHE A 185 3.83 -2.68 -11.51
N ALA A 186 3.13 -1.76 -10.83
CA ALA A 186 3.15 -0.36 -11.19
C ALA A 186 4.58 0.21 -11.10
N ASN A 187 4.95 1.00 -12.10
CA ASN A 187 6.24 1.68 -12.20
C ASN A 187 6.19 3.14 -11.75
N HIS A 188 5.11 3.52 -11.07
CA HIS A 188 4.87 4.86 -10.56
C HIS A 188 4.12 4.81 -9.23
N HIS A 189 4.31 5.85 -8.43
CA HIS A 189 3.46 6.13 -7.27
C HIS A 189 2.41 7.18 -7.66
N THR A 190 1.20 7.02 -7.14
CA THR A 190 0.24 8.11 -7.09
C THR A 190 0.39 8.81 -5.74
N VAL A 191 0.49 10.13 -5.75
CA VAL A 191 0.74 10.94 -4.56
C VAL A 191 -0.42 11.91 -4.39
N ILE A 192 -1.05 11.90 -3.22
CA ILE A 192 -2.05 12.91 -2.83
C ILE A 192 -1.61 13.58 -1.53
N LYS A 193 -1.86 14.88 -1.42
CA LYS A 193 -1.66 15.64 -0.18
C LYS A 193 -2.92 15.60 0.70
N LEU A 194 -2.79 16.03 1.95
CA LEU A 194 -3.90 16.08 2.90
C LEU A 194 -4.99 17.13 2.56
N ASP A 195 -4.72 18.02 1.61
CA ASP A 195 -5.66 18.99 1.07
C ASP A 195 -6.22 18.58 -0.31
N PHE A 196 -5.91 17.38 -0.80
CA PHE A 196 -6.39 16.90 -2.10
C PHE A 196 -7.91 16.90 -2.20
N LYS A 197 -8.42 17.41 -3.31
CA LYS A 197 -9.84 17.44 -3.68
C LYS A 197 -10.01 16.95 -5.10
N CYS A 198 -11.01 16.10 -5.33
CA CYS A 198 -11.34 15.67 -6.68
C CYS A 198 -11.67 16.91 -7.54
N PRO A 199 -10.89 17.21 -8.60
CA PRO A 199 -11.10 18.44 -9.36
C PRO A 199 -12.45 18.44 -10.07
N THR A 200 -13.08 19.61 -10.12
CA THR A 200 -14.29 19.83 -10.94
C THR A 200 -13.95 19.94 -12.42
N THR A 201 -12.77 20.48 -12.74
CA THR A 201 -12.22 20.56 -14.09
C THR A 201 -11.62 19.23 -14.52
N TRP A 202 -11.93 18.80 -15.76
CA TRP A 202 -11.53 17.49 -16.29
C TRP A 202 -11.05 17.61 -17.75
N PRO A 203 -10.02 16.85 -18.18
CA PRO A 203 -9.29 15.81 -17.44
C PRO A 203 -8.21 16.35 -16.49
N TYR A 204 -8.03 15.68 -15.36
CA TYR A 204 -6.93 15.95 -14.42
C TYR A 204 -6.05 14.73 -14.23
N TYR A 205 -4.81 14.82 -14.68
CA TYR A 205 -3.83 13.72 -14.66
C TYR A 205 -2.73 13.90 -13.59
N GLY A 206 -2.82 14.97 -12.80
CA GLY A 206 -1.75 15.37 -11.90
C GLY A 206 -0.51 15.92 -12.61
N THR A 207 0.52 16.18 -11.82
CA THR A 207 1.85 16.60 -12.26
C THR A 207 2.81 15.43 -12.13
N LYS A 208 3.52 15.12 -13.21
CA LYS A 208 4.57 14.10 -13.19
C LYS A 208 5.82 14.63 -12.50
N THR A 209 6.24 13.97 -11.43
CA THR A 209 7.47 14.24 -10.69
C THR A 209 8.32 12.97 -10.57
N LYS A 210 9.45 13.06 -9.88
CA LYS A 210 10.29 11.91 -9.53
C LYS A 210 10.58 11.94 -8.04
N ALA A 211 10.58 10.77 -7.40
CA ALA A 211 11.06 10.59 -6.04
C ALA A 211 12.26 9.65 -6.04
N ILE A 212 13.22 9.90 -5.14
CA ILE A 212 14.34 9.01 -4.88
C ILE A 212 13.89 7.92 -3.91
N ILE A 213 14.29 6.67 -4.16
CA ILE A 213 14.12 5.57 -3.20
C ILE A 213 15.20 5.72 -2.14
N LEU A 214 14.82 6.22 -0.97
CA LEU A 214 15.73 6.47 0.16
C LEU A 214 15.95 5.20 0.98
N ASP A 215 17.10 5.13 1.67
CA ASP A 215 17.38 4.05 2.62
C ASP A 215 16.43 4.16 3.82
N PRO A 216 15.63 3.11 4.13
CA PRO A 216 14.78 3.11 5.30
C PRO A 216 15.55 3.16 6.62
N SER A 217 16.80 2.68 6.66
CA SER A 217 17.67 2.67 7.84
C SER A 217 18.06 4.09 8.28
N ASP A 218 18.13 5.03 7.34
CA ASP A 218 18.37 6.45 7.59
C ASP A 218 17.10 7.22 8.01
N GLY A 219 15.96 6.53 8.15
CA GLY A 219 14.69 7.12 8.49
C GLY A 219 14.48 7.28 10.00
N LYS A 220 13.60 8.20 10.38
CA LYS A 220 13.13 8.39 11.75
C LYS A 220 12.18 7.26 12.13
N PHE A 221 12.48 6.59 13.24
CA PHE A 221 11.60 5.63 13.89
C PHE A 221 10.89 6.28 15.07
N THR A 222 9.61 5.91 15.29
CA THR A 222 8.93 6.24 16.55
C THR A 222 9.40 5.31 17.67
N ASP A 223 9.57 4.02 17.37
CA ASP A 223 10.16 3.03 18.25
C ASP A 223 11.49 2.56 17.66
N GLN A 224 12.60 2.80 18.36
CA GLN A 224 13.93 2.41 17.88
C GLN A 224 14.08 0.88 17.75
N GLN A 225 13.25 0.09 18.43
CA GLN A 225 13.24 -1.37 18.30
C GLN A 225 12.68 -1.85 16.95
N ASP A 226 11.95 -1.00 16.22
CA ASP A 226 11.44 -1.34 14.89
C ASP A 226 12.57 -1.56 13.87
N MET A 227 13.78 -1.06 14.11
CA MET A 227 14.91 -1.32 13.22
C MET A 227 15.15 -2.82 13.02
N ALA A 228 15.15 -3.59 14.11
CA ALA A 228 15.35 -5.04 14.07
C ALA A 228 14.24 -5.78 13.29
N ARG A 229 13.08 -5.13 13.08
CA ARG A 229 11.97 -5.65 12.28
C ARG A 229 12.07 -5.22 10.81
N VAL A 230 12.60 -4.03 10.55
CA VAL A 230 12.73 -3.45 9.22
C VAL A 230 13.93 -4.01 8.47
N GLU A 231 15.06 -4.21 9.13
CA GLU A 231 16.32 -4.66 8.52
C GLU A 231 16.17 -5.95 7.68
N PRO A 232 15.54 -7.04 8.18
CA PRO A 232 15.35 -8.25 7.37
C PRO A 232 14.51 -8.02 6.10
N ILE A 233 13.60 -7.03 6.13
CA ILE A 233 12.77 -6.68 4.98
C ILE A 233 13.58 -5.90 3.96
N ILE A 234 14.44 -4.98 4.40
CA ILE A 234 15.37 -4.27 3.52
C ILE A 234 16.28 -5.28 2.82
N GLU A 235 16.94 -6.16 3.58
CA GLU A 235 17.83 -7.18 3.02
C GLU A 235 17.12 -8.02 1.95
N LEU A 236 15.89 -8.46 2.24
CA LEU A 236 15.07 -9.21 1.31
C LEU A 236 14.76 -8.42 0.02
N ALA A 237 14.42 -7.13 0.14
CA ALA A 237 14.15 -6.26 -1.00
C ALA A 237 15.41 -5.99 -1.84
N MET A 238 16.59 -5.94 -1.23
CA MET A 238 17.86 -5.68 -1.92
C MET A 238 18.39 -6.89 -2.70
N ILE A 239 18.08 -8.12 -2.26
CA ILE A 239 18.55 -9.35 -2.94
C ILE A 239 17.61 -9.84 -4.05
N ILE A 240 16.33 -9.47 -4.01
CA ILE A 240 15.36 -9.88 -5.02
C ILE A 240 15.42 -8.91 -6.20
N ALA A 241 15.56 -9.46 -7.41
CA ALA A 241 15.47 -8.67 -8.64
C ALA A 241 14.10 -7.99 -8.73
N SER A 242 14.09 -6.71 -9.06
CA SER A 242 12.85 -5.95 -9.18
C SER A 242 11.96 -6.50 -10.29
N VAL A 243 10.64 -6.43 -10.08
CA VAL A 243 9.68 -6.95 -11.03
C VAL A 243 9.77 -6.18 -12.35
N LYS A 244 9.94 -6.93 -13.47
CA LYS A 244 9.74 -6.53 -14.87
C LYS A 244 10.41 -5.20 -15.28
N ASN A 245 11.56 -5.27 -15.95
CA ASN A 245 12.27 -4.14 -16.59
C ASN A 245 12.66 -2.98 -15.65
N LYS A 246 12.46 -3.11 -14.34
CA LYS A 246 13.01 -2.20 -13.35
C LYS A 246 14.50 -2.51 -13.20
N GLN A 247 15.30 -1.49 -12.95
CA GLN A 247 16.71 -1.69 -12.60
C GLN A 247 16.78 -2.28 -11.19
N ASN A 248 17.89 -2.96 -10.88
CA ASN A 248 18.17 -3.31 -9.49
C ASN A 248 18.17 -2.03 -8.66
N VAL A 249 17.53 -2.08 -7.50
CA VAL A 249 17.41 -0.92 -6.63
C VAL A 249 18.79 -0.54 -6.08
N GLU A 250 19.08 0.75 -6.12
CA GLU A 250 20.24 1.38 -5.50
C GLU A 250 19.72 2.50 -4.60
N LEU A 251 19.74 2.28 -3.29
CA LEU A 251 19.22 3.22 -2.30
C LEU A 251 19.95 4.56 -2.42
N GLY A 252 19.18 5.66 -2.37
CA GLY A 252 19.67 7.02 -2.55
C GLY A 252 19.92 7.44 -4.01
N LYS A 253 19.83 6.52 -4.99
CA LYS A 253 20.03 6.83 -6.42
C LYS A 253 18.88 6.44 -7.32
N SER A 254 18.27 5.29 -7.07
CA SER A 254 17.10 4.83 -7.82
C SER A 254 15.96 5.82 -7.70
N THR A 255 15.29 6.08 -8.83
CA THR A 255 14.14 6.99 -8.86
C THR A 255 12.90 6.26 -9.31
N ILE A 256 11.75 6.72 -8.82
CA ILE A 256 10.45 6.31 -9.30
C ILE A 256 9.67 7.51 -9.80
N THR A 257 8.87 7.29 -10.84
CA THR A 257 7.91 8.31 -11.31
C THR A 257 6.83 8.48 -10.26
N CYS A 258 6.47 9.72 -9.96
CA CYS A 258 5.32 10.03 -9.13
C CYS A 258 4.33 10.86 -9.95
N PHE A 259 3.03 10.61 -9.76
CA PHE A 259 1.96 11.48 -10.25
C PHE A 259 1.35 12.16 -9.03
N LEU A 260 1.71 13.43 -8.83
CA LEU A 260 1.15 14.27 -7.78
C LEU A 260 -0.19 14.81 -8.25
N LEU A 261 -1.26 14.39 -7.57
CA LEU A 261 -2.61 14.90 -7.79
C LEU A 261 -2.95 16.05 -6.84
#